data_AF-A0A5E4Z0M2-F1
#
_entry.id   AF-A0A5E4Z0M2-F1
#
_cell.length_a   1.000
_cell.length_b   1.000
_cell.length_c   1.000
_cell.angle_alpha   90.00
_cell.angle_beta   90.00
_cell.angle_gamma   90.00
#
_symmetry.space_group_name_H-M   'P 1'
#
loop_
_entity.id
_entity.type
_entity.pdbx_description
1 polymer ?
#
loop_
_entity_poly.entity_id
_entity_poly.type
_entity_poly.pdbx_seq_one_letter_code
_entity_poly.pdbx_strand_id
1 'polypeptide(L)'
;MEPRLFALQRLTAMIMAPFVLIHLAVILYAVRGGLTVASILSRTQGSWGWISFYSLFVVSVGIHVPIGLRNILIEWGRISRAFASVICLVFGLVLLTMGLRAVIAVGGLLS
;
A
#
# COMPACT_ATOMS: atom_id res chain seq x y z
N MET A 1 -18.36 -9.09 10.52
CA MET A 1 -17.58 -7.89 10.16
C MET A 1 -18.57 -6.82 9.72
N GLU A 2 -18.36 -5.53 10.03
CA GLU A 2 -19.30 -4.47 9.64
C GLU A 2 -19.49 -4.45 8.11
N PRO A 3 -20.73 -4.34 7.58
CA PRO A 3 -20.98 -4.42 6.13
C PRO A 3 -20.16 -3.41 5.31
N ARG A 4 -19.98 -2.20 5.83
CA ARG A 4 -19.18 -1.14 5.19
C ARG A 4 -17.70 -1.51 5.06
N LEU A 5 -17.09 -2.02 6.12
CA LEU A 5 -15.68 -2.42 6.09
C LEU A 5 -15.47 -3.57 5.10
N PHE A 6 -16.47 -4.46 4.97
CA PHE A 6 -16.38 -5.61 4.08
C PHE A 6 -16.44 -5.18 2.62
N ALA A 7 -17.34 -4.25 2.29
CA ALA A 7 -17.39 -3.64 0.97
C ALA A 7 -16.07 -2.92 0.63
N LEU A 8 -15.52 -2.14 1.57
CA LEU A 8 -14.23 -1.45 1.38
C LEU A 8 -13.08 -2.42 1.14
N GLN A 9 -13.00 -3.51 1.90
CA GLN A 9 -11.95 -4.51 1.73
C GLN A 9 -12.00 -5.17 0.34
N ARG A 10 -13.20 -5.45 -0.17
CA ARG A 10 -13.38 -6.04 -1.51
C ARG A 10 -13.09 -5.04 -2.63
N LEU A 11 -13.57 -3.81 -2.50
CA LEU A 11 -13.31 -2.76 -3.48
C LEU A 11 -11.80 -2.52 -3.62
N THR A 12 -11.12 -2.36 -2.49
CA THR A 12 -9.66 -2.19 -2.49
C THR A 12 -8.93 -3.42 -3.01
N ALA A 13 -9.42 -4.64 -2.77
CA ALA A 13 -8.86 -5.85 -3.38
C ALA A 13 -8.97 -5.85 -4.92
N MET A 14 -10.13 -5.46 -5.47
CA MET A 14 -10.34 -5.38 -6.91
C MET A 14 -9.43 -4.33 -7.56
N ILE A 15 -9.20 -3.20 -6.89
CA ILE A 15 -8.24 -2.18 -7.34
C ILE A 15 -6.81 -2.70 -7.23
N MET A 16 -6.44 -3.31 -6.10
CA MET A 16 -5.08 -3.78 -5.85
C MET A 16 -4.66 -4.92 -6.77
N ALA A 17 -5.56 -5.81 -7.17
CA ALA A 17 -5.22 -6.99 -7.96
C ALA A 17 -4.38 -6.65 -9.23
N PRO A 18 -4.83 -5.77 -10.15
CA PRO A 18 -4.02 -5.39 -11.31
C PRO A 18 -2.75 -4.62 -10.90
N PHE A 19 -2.80 -3.79 -9.85
CA PHE A 19 -1.65 -2.99 -9.41
C PHE A 19 -0.53 -3.87 -8.87
N VAL A 20 -0.85 -4.89 -8.08
CA VAL A 20 0.11 -5.87 -7.57
C VAL A 20 0.81 -6.58 -8.72
N LEU A 21 0.06 -7.00 -9.74
CA LEU A 21 0.63 -7.68 -10.92
C LEU A 21 1.59 -6.77 -11.69
N ILE A 22 1.17 -5.53 -11.98
CA ILE A 22 2.01 -4.54 -12.68
C ILE A 22 3.24 -4.21 -11.83
N HIS A 23 3.06 -3.95 -10.54
CA HIS A 23 4.15 -3.63 -9.63
C HIS A 23 5.19 -4.75 -9.55
N LEU A 24 4.74 -5.99 -9.39
CA LEU A 24 5.63 -7.15 -9.35
C LEU A 24 6.37 -7.34 -10.68
N ALA A 25 5.68 -7.23 -11.82
CA ALA A 25 6.30 -7.33 -13.13
C ALA A 25 7.39 -6.27 -13.33
N VAL A 26 7.11 -5.02 -12.92
CA VAL A 26 8.08 -3.92 -12.96
C VAL A 26 9.27 -4.21 -12.06
N ILE A 27 9.07 -4.71 -10.83
CA ILE A 27 10.19 -5.08 -9.94
C ILE A 27 11.05 -6.15 -10.62
N LEU A 28 10.46 -7.24 -11.11
CA LEU A 28 11.19 -8.36 -11.74
C LEU A 28 11.99 -7.93 -12.97
N TYR A 29 11.49 -6.94 -13.71
CA TYR A 29 12.23 -6.33 -14.83
C TYR A 29 13.34 -5.39 -14.32
N ALA A 30 13.00 -4.47 -13.42
CA ALA A 30 13.86 -3.38 -12.97
C ALA A 30 15.09 -3.86 -12.18
N VAL A 31 14.98 -4.95 -11.43
CA VAL A 31 16.08 -5.49 -10.61
C VAL A 31 17.22 -6.07 -11.45
N ARG A 32 16.98 -6.44 -12.72
CA ARG A 32 18.00 -7.02 -13.60
C ARG A 32 19.17 -6.07 -13.86
N GLY A 33 18.93 -4.75 -13.80
CA GLY A 33 19.95 -3.72 -13.96
C GLY A 33 20.55 -3.21 -12.63
N GLY A 34 20.23 -3.83 -11.50
CA GLY A 34 20.62 -3.39 -10.16
C GLY A 34 19.69 -2.33 -9.54
N LEU A 35 19.73 -2.22 -8.21
CA LEU A 35 18.86 -1.35 -7.42
C LEU A 35 19.66 -0.20 -6.79
N THR A 36 20.05 0.78 -7.60
CA THR A 36 20.66 2.02 -7.10
C THR A 36 19.62 3.12 -6.97
N VAL A 37 19.87 4.09 -6.08
CA VAL A 37 18.99 5.26 -5.92
C VAL A 37 18.84 6.00 -7.25
N ALA A 38 19.95 6.22 -7.96
CA ALA A 38 19.95 6.89 -9.25
C ALA A 38 19.09 6.16 -10.29
N SER A 39 19.16 4.83 -10.36
CA SER A 39 18.36 4.07 -11.30
C SER A 39 16.87 4.10 -10.93
N ILE A 40 16.50 4.10 -9.64
CA ILE A 40 15.09 4.27 -9.23
C ILE A 40 14.58 5.64 -9.67
N LEU A 41 15.28 6.71 -9.29
CA LEU A 41 14.87 8.08 -9.59
C LEU A 41 14.79 8.36 -11.10
N SER A 42 15.71 7.81 -11.90
CA SER A 42 15.67 7.97 -13.36
C SER A 42 14.41 7.40 -14.02
N ARG A 43 13.69 6.50 -13.32
CA ARG A 43 12.44 5.89 -13.79
C ARG A 43 11.19 6.51 -13.16
N THR A 44 11.30 7.07 -11.95
CA THR A 44 10.13 7.51 -11.15
C THR A 44 9.98 9.03 -11.05
N GLN A 45 11.08 9.77 -10.99
CA GLN A 45 11.05 11.20 -10.68
C GLN A 45 10.38 11.99 -11.83
N GLY A 46 9.47 12.90 -11.48
CA GLY A 46 8.72 13.71 -12.45
C GLY A 46 7.65 12.95 -13.26
N SER A 47 7.49 11.64 -13.04
CA SER A 47 6.50 10.84 -13.77
C SER A 47 5.14 10.86 -13.08
N TRP A 48 4.23 11.69 -13.59
CA TRP A 48 2.84 11.74 -13.11
C TRP A 48 2.10 10.40 -13.22
N GLY A 49 2.46 9.57 -14.20
CA GLY A 49 1.93 8.21 -14.34
C GLY A 49 2.30 7.33 -13.14
N TRP A 50 3.59 7.30 -12.77
CA TRP A 50 4.05 6.52 -11.61
C TRP A 50 3.55 7.10 -10.28
N ILE A 51 3.53 8.43 -10.14
CA ILE A 51 3.01 9.10 -8.95
C ILE A 51 1.55 8.71 -8.72
N SER A 52 0.71 8.78 -9.77
CA SER A 52 -0.71 8.44 -9.67
C SER A 52 -0.90 6.94 -9.38
N PHE A 53 -0.16 6.08 -10.08
CA PHE A 53 -0.19 4.63 -9.90
C PHE A 53 0.14 4.25 -8.44
N TYR A 54 1.28 4.71 -7.92
CA TYR A 54 1.71 4.36 -6.57
C TYR A 54 0.88 5.03 -5.48
N SER A 55 0.36 6.25 -5.71
CA SER A 55 -0.54 6.90 -4.75
C SER A 55 -1.82 6.09 -4.56
N LEU A 56 -2.49 5.73 -5.67
CA LEU A 56 -3.72 4.93 -5.60
C LEU A 56 -3.46 3.54 -5.02
N PHE A 57 -2.32 2.94 -5.35
CA PHE A 57 -1.93 1.66 -4.79
C PHE A 57 -1.73 1.73 -3.27
N VAL A 58 -0.94 2.70 -2.79
CA VAL A 58 -0.66 2.91 -1.36
C VAL A 58 -1.94 3.19 -0.58
N VAL A 59 -2.84 4.03 -1.10
CA VAL A 59 -4.14 4.30 -0.46
C VAL A 59 -4.98 3.03 -0.37
N SER A 60 -5.03 2.25 -1.45
CA SER A 60 -5.78 0.99 -1.48
C SER A 60 -5.24 -0.02 -0.47
N VAL A 61 -3.91 -0.18 -0.40
CA VAL A 61 -3.22 -1.03 0.58
C VAL A 61 -3.46 -0.55 2.00
N GLY A 62 -3.35 0.76 2.25
CA GLY A 62 -3.56 1.39 3.55
C GLY A 62 -4.98 1.21 4.10
N ILE A 63 -5.96 0.95 3.24
CA ILE A 63 -7.33 0.59 3.63
C ILE A 63 -7.49 -0.93 3.75
N HIS A 64 -7.03 -1.69 2.74
CA HIS A 64 -7.25 -3.12 2.66
C HIS A 64 -6.61 -3.90 3.81
N VAL A 65 -5.33 -3.61 4.08
CA VAL A 65 -4.52 -4.38 5.02
C VAL A 65 -5.00 -4.29 6.46
N PRO A 66 -5.26 -3.10 7.06
CA PRO A 66 -5.69 -3.04 8.45
C PRO A 66 -7.06 -3.71 8.67
N ILE A 67 -7.94 -3.69 7.67
CA ILE A 67 -9.23 -4.36 7.75
C ILE A 67 -9.05 -5.89 7.78
N GLY A 68 -8.24 -6.44 6.89
CA GLY A 68 -7.94 -7.88 6.85
C GLY A 68 -7.18 -8.34 8.10
N LEU A 69 -6.15 -7.59 8.50
CA LEU A 69 -5.34 -7.89 9.68
C LEU A 69 -6.19 -7.94 10.95
N ARG A 70 -7.18 -7.05 11.08
CA ARG A 70 -8.09 -7.05 12.24
C ARG A 70 -8.84 -8.37 12.39
N ASN A 71 -9.31 -8.97 11.29
CA ASN A 71 -9.99 -10.26 11.35
C ASN A 71 -9.01 -11.35 11.78
N ILE A 72 -7.79 -11.36 11.24
CA ILE A 72 -6.73 -12.31 11.64
C ILE A 72 -6.40 -12.19 13.13
N LEU A 73 -6.22 -10.97 13.65
CA LEU A 73 -5.92 -10.76 15.08
C LEU A 73 -7.04 -11.23 16.00
N ILE A 74 -8.30 -11.03 15.61
CA ILE A 74 -9.46 -11.46 16.39
C ILE A 74 -9.62 -12.98 16.34
N GLU A 75 -9.58 -13.56 15.14
CA GLU A 75 -9.91 -14.97 14.90
C GLU A 75 -8.75 -15.90 15.28
N TRP A 76 -7.53 -15.57 14.86
CA TRP A 76 -6.36 -16.42 15.05
C TRP A 76 -5.56 -15.98 16.28
N GLY A 77 -5.39 -14.67 16.45
CA GLY A 77 -4.66 -14.09 17.59
C GLY A 77 -5.45 -14.04 18.90
N ARG A 78 -6.76 -14.32 18.86
CA ARG A 78 -7.69 -14.23 20.01
C ARG A 78 -7.65 -12.87 20.72
N ILE A 79 -7.28 -11.81 20.01
CA ILE A 79 -7.21 -10.44 20.55
C ILE A 79 -8.62 -9.87 20.65
N SER A 80 -8.88 -9.09 21.71
CA SER A 80 -10.16 -8.41 21.85
C SER A 80 -10.44 -7.48 20.67
N ARG A 81 -11.70 -7.39 20.24
CA ARG A 81 -12.12 -6.58 19.10
C ARG A 81 -11.67 -5.12 19.21
N ALA A 82 -11.72 -4.55 20.41
CA ALA A 82 -11.31 -3.17 20.66
C ALA A 82 -9.80 -2.98 20.45
N PHE A 83 -8.98 -3.85 21.05
CA PHE A 83 -7.53 -3.74 20.94
C PHE A 83 -7.04 -4.03 19.51
N ALA A 84 -7.62 -5.03 18.84
CA ALA A 84 -7.34 -5.31 17.43
C ALA A 84 -7.68 -4.12 16.52
N SER A 85 -8.78 -3.40 16.77
CA SER A 85 -9.12 -2.17 16.03
C SER A 85 -8.04 -1.08 16.20
N VAL A 86 -7.55 -0.85 17.42
CA VAL A 86 -6.52 0.16 17.69
C VAL A 86 -5.20 -0.21 17.00
N ILE A 87 -4.74 -1.46 17.16
CA ILE A 87 -3.52 -1.95 16.51
C ILE A 87 -3.62 -1.75 14.99
N CYS A 88 -4.72 -2.18 14.39
CA CYS A 88 -4.89 -2.10 12.94
C CYS A 88 -5.03 -0.66 12.45
N LEU A 89 -5.68 0.22 13.22
CA LEU A 89 -5.74 1.65 12.88
C LEU A 89 -4.33 2.27 12.86
N VAL A 90 -3.54 2.06 13.91
CA VAL A 90 -2.16 2.55 13.99
C VAL A 90 -1.33 1.99 12.84
N PHE A 91 -1.43 0.68 12.60
CA PHE A 91 -0.71 0.02 11.50
C PHE A 91 -1.10 0.59 10.13
N GLY A 92 -2.38 0.82 9.87
CA GLY A 92 -2.87 1.45 8.65
C GLY A 92 -2.36 2.87 8.46
N LEU A 93 -2.35 3.68 9.53
CA LEU A 93 -1.80 5.05 9.49
C LEU A 93 -0.30 5.05 9.22
N VAL A 94 0.46 4.14 9.84
CA VAL A 94 1.90 3.99 9.58
C VAL A 94 2.16 3.60 8.12
N LEU A 95 1.45 2.60 7.59
CA LEU A 95 1.57 2.20 6.19
C LEU A 95 1.23 3.34 5.23
N LEU A 96 0.12 4.04 5.47
CA LEU A 96 -0.32 5.13 4.61
C LEU A 96 0.68 6.29 4.61
N THR A 97 1.13 6.71 5.79
CA THR A 97 2.07 7.83 5.92
C THR A 97 3.42 7.49 5.31
N MET A 98 4.00 6.33 5.62
CA MET A 98 5.28 5.92 5.04
C MET A 98 5.19 5.70 3.53
N GLY A 99 4.11 5.10 3.05
CA GLY A 99 3.88 4.88 1.63
C GLY A 99 3.75 6.20 0.86
N LEU A 100 2.94 7.15 1.34
CA LEU A 100 2.78 8.45 0.69
C LEU A 100 4.09 9.26 0.73
N ARG A 101 4.84 9.21 1.84
CA ARG A 101 6.18 9.80 1.91
C ARG A 101 7.13 9.22 0.87
N ALA A 102 7.08 7.90 0.63
CA ALA A 102 7.88 7.28 -0.41
C ALA A 102 7.49 7.79 -1.81
N VAL A 103 6.19 7.88 -2.12
CA VAL A 103 5.71 8.45 -3.40
C VAL A 103 6.21 9.88 -3.60
N ILE A 104 6.11 10.72 -2.56
CA ILE A 104 6.59 12.09 -2.60
C ILE A 104 8.09 12.15 -2.88
N ALA A 105 8.87 11.34 -2.17
CA ALA A 105 10.33 11.31 -2.28
C ALA A 105 10.80 10.81 -3.66
N VAL A 106 10.29 9.66 -4.13
CA VAL A 106 10.75 9.08 -5.41
C VAL A 106 10.08 9.71 -6.63
N GLY A 107 8.94 10.37 -6.45
CA GLY A 107 8.26 11.15 -7.47
C GLY A 107 8.86 12.53 -7.68
N GLY A 108 9.66 13.03 -6.72
CA GLY A 108 10.26 14.37 -6.78
C GLY A 108 9.24 15.49 -6.62
N LEU A 109 8.21 15.28 -5.80
CA LEU A 109 7.15 16.30 -5.59
C LEU A 109 7.59 17.47 -4.69
N LEU A 110 8.73 17.34 -4.00
CA LEU A 110 9.31 18.34 -3.11
C LEU A 110 10.74 18.76 -3.51
N SER A 111 11.19 18.34 -4.70
CA SER A 111 12.54 18.60 -5.22
C SER A 111 12.55 19.75 -6.22
#